data_AF-A0A955CIH7-F1
#
_entry.id   AF-A0A955CIH7-F1
#
_cell.length_a   1.000
_cell.length_b   1.000
_cell.length_c   1.000
_cell.angle_alpha   90.00
_cell.angle_beta   90.00
_cell.angle_gamma   90.00
#
_symmetry.space_group_name_H-M   'P 1'
#
loop_
_entity.id
_entity.type
_entity.pdbx_description
1 polymer ?
#
loop_
_entity_poly.entity_id
_entity_poly.type
_entity_poly.pdbx_seq_one_letter_code
_entity_poly.pdbx_strand_id
1 'polypeptide(L)'
;MLQSLRIWPLLANECEPRVCLERLVTALMAISQMLAERPEIERLEINPLVATRDGCWVVDVSLTIEAVSTIRAHRPYEHLAICPFPTQ
;
A
#
# COMPACT_ATOMS: atom_id res chain seq x y z
N MET A 1 -1.24 -13.52 1.93
CA MET A 1 -0.42 -12.53 1.18
C MET A 1 0.91 -12.23 1.87
N LEU A 2 0.95 -11.78 3.14
CA LEU A 2 2.24 -11.55 3.82
C LEU A 2 3.04 -12.84 4.08
N GLN A 3 2.35 -13.94 4.38
CA GLN A 3 2.93 -15.27 4.63
C GLN A 3 3.73 -15.85 3.47
N SER A 4 3.44 -15.44 2.22
CA SER A 4 4.16 -15.92 1.04
C SER A 4 5.44 -15.11 0.74
N LEU A 5 5.71 -14.05 1.49
CA LEU A 5 6.90 -13.23 1.28
C LEU A 5 8.15 -13.95 1.80
N ARG A 6 9.28 -13.81 1.09
CA ARG A 6 10.58 -14.32 1.55
C ARG A 6 11.01 -13.75 2.91
N ILE A 7 10.55 -12.54 3.25
CA ILE A 7 10.82 -11.88 4.53
C ILE A 7 9.89 -12.32 5.67
N TRP A 8 8.89 -13.18 5.39
CA TRP A 8 7.92 -13.63 6.39
C TRP A 8 8.56 -14.20 7.67
N PRO A 9 9.64 -15.00 7.62
CA PRO A 9 10.28 -15.48 8.85
C PRO A 9 10.78 -14.36 9.77
N LEU A 10 11.12 -13.19 9.22
CA LEU A 10 11.54 -12.01 10.01
C LEU A 10 10.33 -11.30 10.63
N LEU A 11 9.21 -11.25 9.93
CA LEU A 11 7.97 -10.61 10.40
C LEU A 11 7.24 -11.47 11.44
N ALA A 12 7.33 -12.80 11.33
CA ALA A 12 6.63 -13.76 12.18
C ALA A 12 7.46 -14.27 13.37
N ASN A 13 8.73 -13.84 13.50
CA ASN A 13 9.66 -14.42 14.47
C ASN A 13 9.17 -14.24 15.92
N GLU A 14 9.33 -15.27 16.74
CA GLU A 14 8.77 -15.31 18.10
C GLU A 14 9.72 -14.74 19.18
N CYS A 15 11.01 -14.56 18.84
CA CYS A 15 12.09 -14.38 19.82
C CYS A 15 12.52 -12.93 20.11
N GLU A 16 12.15 -11.93 19.32
CA GLU A 16 12.54 -10.50 19.47
C GLU A 16 11.34 -9.63 19.02
N PRO A 17 11.27 -8.31 19.31
CA PRO A 17 10.00 -7.61 19.44
C PRO A 17 9.14 -7.70 18.18
N ARG A 18 8.07 -8.52 18.25
CA ARG A 18 7.17 -8.84 17.13
C ARG A 18 6.68 -7.57 16.46
N VAL A 19 6.94 -7.40 15.18
CA VAL A 19 6.26 -6.39 14.36
C VAL A 19 4.75 -6.51 14.63
N CYS A 20 4.07 -5.39 14.89
CA CYS A 20 2.63 -5.38 15.00
C CYS A 20 2.01 -5.63 13.62
N LEU A 21 1.80 -6.92 13.29
CA LEU A 21 1.31 -7.35 11.97
C LEU A 21 -0.04 -6.71 11.62
N GLU A 22 -0.92 -6.55 12.61
CA GLU A 22 -2.22 -5.88 12.43
C GLU A 22 -2.05 -4.44 11.95
N ARG A 23 -1.12 -3.67 12.55
CA ARG A 23 -0.83 -2.30 12.13
C ARG A 23 -0.16 -2.24 10.77
N LEU A 24 0.74 -3.18 10.47
CA LEU A 24 1.34 -3.27 9.13
C LEU A 24 0.27 -3.55 8.06
N VAL A 25 -0.60 -4.54 8.29
CA VAL A 25 -1.70 -4.86 7.38
C VAL A 25 -2.66 -3.68 7.24
N THR A 26 -3.01 -3.02 8.33
CA THR A 26 -3.87 -1.83 8.33
C THR A 26 -3.26 -0.70 7.48
N ALA A 27 -1.96 -0.43 7.63
CA ALA A 27 -1.26 0.57 6.82
C ALA A 27 -1.28 0.20 5.34
N LEU A 28 -0.99 -1.05 4.99
CA LEU A 28 -1.01 -1.52 3.60
C LEU A 28 -2.42 -1.45 2.98
N MET A 29 -3.46 -1.78 3.74
CA MET A 29 -4.85 -1.63 3.29
C MET A 29 -5.22 -0.17 3.07
N ALA A 30 -4.85 0.73 3.99
CA ALA A 30 -5.11 2.17 3.86
C ALA A 30 -4.41 2.75 2.62
N ILE A 31 -3.17 2.35 2.35
CA ILE A 31 -2.43 2.73 1.14
C ILE A 31 -3.14 2.20 -0.11
N SER A 32 -3.54 0.93 -0.11
CA SER A 32 -4.26 0.32 -1.24
C SER A 32 -5.57 1.05 -1.54
N GLN A 33 -6.34 1.40 -0.50
CA GLN A 33 -7.59 2.12 -0.64
C GLN A 33 -7.36 3.54 -1.19
N MET A 34 -6.35 4.25 -0.67
CA MET A 34 -5.97 5.57 -1.17
C MET A 34 -5.61 5.53 -2.66
N LEU A 35 -4.82 4.55 -3.10
CA LEU A 35 -4.46 4.40 -4.52
C LEU A 35 -5.65 4.01 -5.40
N ALA A 36 -6.58 3.20 -4.87
CA ALA A 36 -7.80 2.85 -5.57
C ALA A 36 -8.73 4.06 -5.80
N GLU A 37 -8.76 4.98 -4.85
CA GLU A 37 -9.60 6.20 -4.89
C GLU A 37 -8.95 7.36 -5.65
N ARG A 38 -7.63 7.32 -5.89
CA ARG A 38 -6.84 8.39 -6.49
C ARG A 38 -6.15 7.93 -7.78
N PRO A 39 -6.88 7.82 -8.91
CA PRO A 39 -6.31 7.39 -10.18
C PRO A 39 -5.21 8.32 -10.70
N GLU A 40 -5.16 9.57 -10.24
CA GLU A 40 -4.11 10.53 -10.61
C GLU A 40 -2.72 10.16 -10.06
N ILE A 41 -2.63 9.24 -9.09
CA ILE A 41 -1.37 8.77 -8.55
C ILE A 41 -0.78 7.73 -9.50
N GLU A 42 0.21 8.12 -10.28
CA GLU A 42 0.93 7.24 -11.21
C GLU A 42 1.89 6.30 -10.45
N ARG A 43 2.57 6.85 -9.43
CA ARG A 43 3.60 6.10 -8.68
C ARG A 43 3.64 6.56 -7.23
N LEU A 44 3.68 5.59 -6.32
CA LEU A 44 3.97 5.77 -4.90
C LEU A 44 5.12 4.84 -4.51
N GLU A 45 6.24 5.41 -4.10
CA GLU A 45 7.38 4.66 -3.54
C GLU A 45 7.55 5.02 -2.07
N ILE A 46 7.44 4.01 -1.21
CA ILE A 46 7.63 4.14 0.24
C ILE A 46 8.96 3.49 0.59
N ASN A 47 9.94 4.28 1.02
CA ASN A 47 11.23 3.78 1.47
C ASN A 47 11.91 4.76 2.43
N PRO A 48 11.93 4.49 3.76
CA PRO A 48 11.49 3.27 4.42
C PRO A 48 10.06 3.30 5.00
N LEU A 49 9.42 2.12 5.01
CA LEU A 49 8.29 1.79 5.87
C LEU A 49 8.82 1.08 7.13
N VAL A 50 8.68 1.72 8.29
CA VAL A 50 9.16 1.20 9.57
C VAL A 50 8.02 0.53 10.30
N ALA A 51 8.17 -0.76 10.60
CA ALA A 51 7.19 -1.51 11.38
C ALA A 51 7.88 -2.13 12.62
N THR A 52 7.35 -1.83 13.80
CA THR A 52 7.83 -2.32 15.10
C THR A 52 6.66 -2.85 15.94
N ARG A 53 6.90 -3.20 17.20
CA ARG A 53 5.82 -3.53 18.15
C ARG A 53 4.86 -2.37 18.39
N ASP A 54 5.38 -1.16 18.41
CA ASP A 54 4.61 0.03 18.81
C ASP A 54 3.81 0.61 17.65
N GLY A 55 4.20 0.28 16.41
CA GLY A 55 3.35 0.54 15.27
C GLY A 55 4.02 0.41 13.92
N CYS A 56 3.47 1.16 12.96
CA CYS A 56 3.91 1.18 11.58
C CYS A 56 3.87 2.63 11.10
N TRP A 57 4.99 3.13 10.59
CA TRP A 57 5.17 4.52 10.17
C TRP A 57 5.92 4.59 8.86
N VAL A 58 5.61 5.61 8.09
CA VAL A 58 6.36 5.96 6.88
C VAL A 58 7.33 7.06 7.24
N VAL A 59 8.61 6.87 6.92
CA VAL A 59 9.65 7.89 7.18
C VAL A 59 9.84 8.77 5.96
N ASP A 60 9.79 8.18 4.76
CA ASP A 60 9.94 8.90 3.50
C ASP A 60 9.07 8.30 2.39
N VAL A 61 8.65 9.16 1.47
CA VAL A 61 7.78 8.85 0.33
C VAL A 61 8.16 9.69 -0.88
N SER A 62 8.25 9.03 -2.03
CA SER A 62 8.22 9.67 -3.33
C SER A 62 6.89 9.40 -4.03
N LEU A 63 6.27 10.43 -4.58
CA LEU A 63 4.96 10.37 -5.25
C LEU A 63 5.04 11.07 -6.61
N THR A 64 4.61 10.37 -7.66
CA THR A 64 4.40 10.95 -9.00
C THR A 64 2.91 11.04 -9.27
N ILE A 65 2.46 12.21 -9.71
CA ILE A 65 1.06 12.50 -10.03
C ILE A 65 0.96 12.85 -11.51
N GLU A 66 -0.02 12.27 -12.21
CA GLU A 66 -0.31 12.63 -13.59
C GLU A 66 -0.96 14.02 -13.67
N ALA A 67 -0.52 14.84 -14.64
CA ALA A 67 -1.07 16.19 -14.81
C ALA A 67 -2.55 16.16 -15.20
N VAL A 68 -3.36 17.01 -14.56
CA VAL A 68 -4.83 17.06 -14.75
C VAL A 68 -5.26 17.25 -16.22
N SER A 69 -4.41 17.84 -17.06
CA SER A 69 -4.67 18.03 -18.49
C SER A 69 -4.63 16.76 -19.34
N THR A 70 -4.08 15.64 -18.84
CA THR A 70 -4.03 14.34 -19.53
C THR A 70 -5.00 13.31 -18.97
N ILE A 71 -5.66 13.59 -17.84
CA ILE A 71 -6.63 12.69 -17.22
C ILE A 71 -7.81 12.49 -18.18
N ARG A 72 -7.80 11.38 -18.92
CA ARG A 72 -9.00 10.88 -19.59
C ARG A 72 -10.03 10.60 -18.51
N ALA A 73 -11.31 10.80 -18.81
CA ALA A 73 -12.38 10.32 -17.93
C ALA A 73 -12.29 8.79 -17.84
N HIS A 74 -11.48 8.29 -16.91
CA HIS A 74 -11.30 6.87 -16.65
C HIS A 74 -12.60 6.35 -16.05
N ARG A 75 -13.04 5.19 -16.52
CA ARG A 75 -14.12 4.49 -15.81
C ARG A 75 -13.62 4.15 -14.40
N PRO A 76 -14.51 4.09 -13.39
CA PRO A 76 -14.12 3.74 -12.03
C PRO A 76 -13.26 2.47 -12.02
N TYR A 77 -12.09 2.55 -11.37
CA TYR A 77 -11.14 1.43 -11.17
C TYR A 77 -10.47 0.88 -12.43
N GLU A 78 -10.57 1.55 -13.59
CA GLU A 78 -9.93 1.14 -14.83
C GLU A 78 -8.39 1.12 -14.73
N HIS A 79 -7.82 1.94 -13.84
CA HIS A 79 -6.38 2.01 -13.57
C HIS A 79 -5.85 0.86 -12.70
N LEU A 80 -6.73 0.06 -12.08
CA LEU A 80 -6.33 -1.02 -11.20
C LEU A 80 -6.13 -2.34 -11.96
N ALA A 81 -5.01 -3.01 -11.72
CA ALA A 81 -4.74 -4.34 -12.26
C ALA A 81 -5.75 -5.40 -11.76
N ILE A 82 -6.39 -5.15 -10.62
CA ILE A 82 -7.46 -5.97 -10.04
C ILE A 82 -8.61 -5.04 -9.65
N CYS A 83 -9.77 -5.19 -10.29
CA CYS A 83 -10.95 -4.40 -9.97
C CYS A 83 -11.53 -4.81 -8.61
N PRO A 84 -11.66 -3.89 -7.64
CA PRO A 84 -12.13 -4.20 -6.28
C PRO A 84 -13.64 -4.45 -6.22
N PHE A 85 -14.40 -3.92 -7.18
CA PHE A 85 -15.86 -4.05 -7.26
C PHE A 85 -16.28 -4.32 -8.71
N PRO A 86 -17.34 -5.11 -8.94
CA PRO A 86 -17.90 -5.26 -10.27
C PRO A 86 -18.43 -3.91 -10.76
N THR A 87 -17.86 -3.41 -11.83
CA THR A 87 -18.38 -2.28 -12.62
C THR A 87 -19.57 -2.81 -13.43
N GLN A 88 -20.76 -2.23 -13.21
CA GLN A 88 -21.97 -2.56 -13.96
C GLN A 88 -21.81 -2.35 -15.46
#